data_AF-A0A126V2M1-F1
#
_entry.id   AF-A0A126V2M1-F1
#
_cell.length_a   1.000
_cell.length_b   1.000
_cell.length_c   1.000
_cell.angle_alpha   90.00
_cell.angle_beta   90.00
_cell.angle_gamma   90.00
#
_symmetry.space_group_name_H-M   'P 1'
#
loop_
_entity.id
_entity.type
_entity.pdbx_description
1 polymer ?
#
loop_
_entity_poly.entity_id
_entity_poly.type
_entity_poly.pdbx_seq_one_letter_code
_entity_poly.pdbx_strand_id
1 'polypeptide(L)'
;MFNFRSDADFLDETQNPPNSCHFIQIELKYRLDEELNTEPIGLGKNILKTIITSSCLLFLSAGIAGATTCYFESEGKIEIQGKCDFHFTENDSGVLDGSFSMTSIDYDSKKQLGHQVWFIIDYDGAPYAFWTGEPGATHLHAPTGYLSKVGGCWVNHDTRLCAWEKTGA
;
A
#
# COMPACT_ATOMS: atom_id res chain seq x y z
N MET A 1 -36.31 -34.38 2.31
CA MET A 1 -37.10 -33.59 3.28
C MET A 1 -36.15 -32.52 3.81
N PHE A 2 -36.29 -31.29 3.35
CA PHE A 2 -35.39 -30.18 3.69
C PHE A 2 -36.08 -29.28 4.72
N ASN A 3 -35.34 -28.80 5.71
CA ASN A 3 -35.78 -27.72 6.60
C ASN A 3 -34.79 -26.56 6.46
N PHE A 4 -35.15 -25.58 5.65
CA PHE A 4 -34.62 -24.22 5.78
C PHE A 4 -35.43 -23.50 6.86
N ARG A 5 -34.78 -22.67 7.67
CA ARG A 5 -35.46 -21.70 8.53
C ARG A 5 -34.90 -20.32 8.26
N SER A 6 -35.68 -19.56 7.51
CA SER A 6 -35.54 -18.11 7.32
C SER A 6 -36.30 -17.39 8.42
N ASP A 7 -35.67 -16.44 9.09
CA ASP A 7 -36.36 -15.45 9.92
C ASP A 7 -35.70 -14.09 9.60
N ALA A 8 -36.51 -13.12 9.15
CA ALA A 8 -36.06 -11.79 8.72
C ALA A 8 -37.15 -10.73 9.01
N ASP A 9 -36.80 -9.71 9.80
CA ASP A 9 -37.53 -8.47 10.10
C ASP A 9 -36.46 -7.38 10.39
N PHE A 10 -36.49 -6.08 10.01
CA PHE A 10 -37.49 -5.18 9.41
C PHE A 10 -38.58 -4.69 10.38
N LEU A 11 -38.54 -3.49 11.00
CA LEU A 11 -37.63 -2.31 10.99
C LEU A 11 -37.78 -1.61 12.37
N ASP A 12 -36.87 -0.69 12.72
CA ASP A 12 -37.31 0.68 13.10
C ASP A 12 -36.22 1.73 12.82
N GLU A 13 -36.66 2.95 12.56
CA GLU A 13 -35.90 4.12 12.13
C GLU A 13 -35.79 5.13 13.28
N THR A 14 -34.58 5.61 13.62
CA THR A 14 -34.29 7.01 14.02
C THR A 14 -32.90 7.13 14.67
N GLN A 15 -31.98 7.86 14.02
CA GLN A 15 -31.23 9.00 14.57
C GLN A 15 -30.01 9.35 13.68
N ASN A 16 -30.16 10.42 12.90
CA ASN A 16 -29.06 11.19 12.33
C ASN A 16 -28.56 12.17 13.41
N PRO A 17 -27.25 12.26 13.71
CA PRO A 17 -26.43 13.36 13.16
C PRO A 17 -24.91 13.01 13.05
N PRO A 18 -24.01 13.96 12.70
CA PRO A 18 -24.08 14.93 11.60
C PRO A 18 -22.85 14.86 10.67
N ASN A 19 -22.90 15.58 9.55
CA ASN A 19 -21.70 15.92 8.79
C ASN A 19 -20.74 16.79 9.62
N SER A 20 -19.48 16.38 9.80
CA SER A 20 -18.35 17.31 9.92
C SER A 20 -17.00 16.59 9.83
N CYS A 21 -16.15 17.00 8.89
CA CYS A 21 -14.73 16.66 8.92
C CYS A 21 -14.07 17.38 10.11
N HIS A 22 -13.79 16.67 11.19
CA HIS A 22 -13.14 17.28 12.35
C HIS A 22 -11.64 17.49 12.08
N PHE A 23 -11.32 18.63 11.47
CA PHE A 23 -9.97 19.20 11.53
C PHE A 23 -9.60 19.39 13.01
N ILE A 24 -8.47 18.82 13.42
CA ILE A 24 -7.88 19.06 14.74
C ILE A 24 -7.14 20.40 14.65
N GLN A 25 -7.78 21.49 15.06
CA GLN A 25 -7.08 22.76 15.26
C GLN A 25 -6.25 22.70 16.55
N ILE A 26 -4.92 22.71 16.40
CA ILE A 26 -3.98 22.92 17.50
C ILE A 26 -3.69 24.42 17.56
N GLU A 27 -4.36 25.15 18.45
CA GLU A 27 -3.99 26.55 18.74
C GLU A 27 -2.71 26.61 19.58
N LEU A 28 -1.58 26.96 18.95
CA LEU A 28 -0.36 27.34 19.65
C LEU A 28 -0.27 28.86 19.81
N LYS A 29 -0.66 29.31 21.00
CA LYS A 29 -0.65 30.73 21.41
C LYS A 29 0.76 31.18 21.77
N TYR A 30 1.49 31.74 20.81
CA TYR A 30 2.82 32.32 21.06
C TYR A 30 2.73 33.77 21.55
N ARG A 31 3.32 34.02 22.72
CA ARG A 31 3.58 35.35 23.27
C ARG A 31 4.90 35.86 22.71
N LEU A 32 4.92 37.11 22.22
CA LEU A 32 6.13 37.81 21.80
C LEU A 32 6.27 39.08 22.63
N ASP A 33 7.20 39.08 23.57
CA ASP A 33 7.66 40.27 24.25
C ASP A 33 8.99 40.71 23.58
N GLU A 34 9.08 42.00 23.22
CA GLU A 34 10.23 42.90 23.50
C GLU A 34 11.62 42.57 22.88
N GLU A 35 12.38 43.47 22.24
CA GLU A 35 12.20 44.87 21.80
C GLU A 35 13.11 45.10 20.56
N LEU A 36 12.80 46.06 19.67
CA LEU A 36 13.76 46.48 18.63
C LEU A 36 13.91 48.01 18.58
N ASN A 37 14.80 48.52 19.43
CA ASN A 37 15.29 49.89 19.38
C ASN A 37 16.06 50.17 18.07
N THR A 38 15.55 51.08 17.24
CA THR A 38 16.36 51.82 16.25
C THR A 38 15.76 53.19 15.94
N GLU A 39 16.49 54.25 16.29
CA GLU A 39 16.21 55.62 15.84
C GLU A 39 16.67 55.87 14.38
N PRO A 40 16.13 56.89 13.68
CA PRO A 40 16.27 57.02 12.24
C PRO A 40 17.50 57.84 11.80
N ILE A 41 18.21 57.37 10.76
CA ILE A 41 19.26 58.18 10.09
C ILE A 41 19.20 58.09 8.56
N GLY A 42 18.45 59.01 7.96
CA GLY A 42 18.56 59.29 6.53
C GLY A 42 19.90 59.92 6.17
N LEU A 43 20.47 59.54 5.03
CA LEU A 43 20.98 60.52 4.06
C LEU A 43 20.12 60.28 2.80
N GLY A 44 20.12 61.19 1.83
CA GLY A 44 19.77 60.83 0.45
C GLY A 44 20.82 59.83 -0.06
N LYS A 45 20.51 58.53 -0.04
CA LYS A 45 21.50 57.45 -0.15
C LYS A 45 21.46 56.79 -1.53
N ASN A 46 22.44 57.15 -2.34
CA ASN A 46 22.88 56.33 -3.46
C ASN A 46 23.27 54.92 -2.97
N ILE A 47 23.04 53.91 -3.82
CA ILE A 47 23.63 52.56 -3.76
C ILE A 47 23.13 51.64 -2.64
N LEU A 48 22.19 50.75 -2.97
CA LEU A 48 21.96 49.47 -2.30
C LEU A 48 21.55 48.44 -3.40
N LYS A 49 22.43 47.62 -3.97
CA LYS A 49 23.17 46.45 -3.45
C LYS A 49 22.30 45.29 -2.94
N THR A 50 22.51 44.14 -3.60
CA THR A 50 22.52 42.77 -3.04
C THR A 50 21.22 41.95 -3.02
N ILE A 51 21.14 41.06 -4.02
CA ILE A 51 20.73 39.64 -3.98
C ILE A 51 20.36 39.09 -2.58
N ILE A 52 19.13 38.59 -2.40
CA ILE A 52 18.87 37.32 -1.69
C ILE A 52 17.79 36.55 -2.45
N THR A 53 18.11 35.28 -2.72
CA THR A 53 17.30 34.24 -3.34
C THR A 53 15.94 34.02 -2.67
N SER A 54 14.87 34.02 -3.47
CA SER A 54 13.58 33.43 -3.06
C SER A 54 13.74 31.92 -2.92
N SER A 55 13.50 31.37 -1.72
CA SER A 55 13.62 29.94 -1.41
C SER A 55 12.88 29.58 -0.12
N CYS A 56 12.39 28.34 -0.06
CA CYS A 56 11.58 27.74 1.01
C CYS A 56 10.14 28.31 1.18
N LEU A 57 9.10 27.49 1.42
CA LEU A 57 9.04 26.03 1.62
C LEU A 57 8.06 25.37 0.65
N LEU A 58 8.54 24.38 -0.11
CA LEU A 58 7.69 23.33 -0.65
C LEU A 58 7.53 22.27 0.45
N PHE A 59 6.30 22.01 0.89
CA PHE A 59 6.01 20.88 1.78
C PHE A 59 6.21 19.57 1.00
N LEU A 60 7.40 19.01 1.07
CA LEU A 60 7.70 17.68 0.55
C LEU A 60 7.04 16.64 1.47
N SER A 61 5.82 16.25 1.16
CA SER A 61 5.17 15.08 1.76
C SER A 61 5.91 13.82 1.28
N ALA A 62 6.96 13.44 2.00
CA ALA A 62 7.64 12.18 1.80
C ALA A 62 6.69 11.04 2.20
N GLY A 63 6.03 10.44 1.21
CA GLY A 63 5.27 9.22 1.42
C GLY A 63 6.21 8.12 1.91
N ILE A 64 5.95 7.60 3.12
CA ILE A 64 6.69 6.47 3.66
C ILE A 64 6.23 5.23 2.88
N ALA A 65 6.98 4.87 1.84
CA ALA A 65 6.80 3.61 1.14
C ALA A 65 7.15 2.46 2.10
N GLY A 66 6.13 1.88 2.74
CA GLY A 66 6.27 0.67 3.55
C GLY A 66 6.75 -0.47 2.67
N ALA A 67 7.93 -1.03 2.98
CA ALA A 67 8.48 -2.12 2.18
C ALA A 67 7.70 -3.41 2.46
N THR A 68 6.93 -3.90 1.48
CA THR A 68 6.23 -5.17 1.56
C THR A 68 7.21 -6.33 1.68
N THR A 69 6.86 -7.28 2.54
CA THR A 69 7.57 -8.55 2.70
C THR A 69 6.69 -9.66 2.15
N CYS A 70 7.22 -10.47 1.23
CA CYS A 70 6.54 -11.60 0.63
C CYS A 70 7.20 -12.92 1.06
N TYR A 71 6.39 -13.99 0.97
CA TYR A 71 6.83 -15.36 1.04
C TYR A 71 6.05 -16.18 0.00
N PHE A 72 6.75 -16.90 -0.87
CA PHE A 72 6.16 -17.87 -1.77
C PHE A 72 6.99 -19.16 -1.75
N GLU A 73 6.29 -20.27 -1.50
CA GLU A 73 6.80 -21.63 -1.48
C GLU A 73 5.91 -22.50 -2.37
N SER A 74 6.54 -23.32 -3.22
CA SER A 74 5.90 -24.28 -4.10
C SER A 74 6.63 -25.62 -3.97
N GLU A 75 5.89 -26.72 -3.77
CA GLU A 75 6.41 -28.08 -3.63
C GLU A 75 7.50 -28.22 -2.53
N GLY A 76 7.39 -27.42 -1.46
CA GLY A 76 8.37 -27.37 -0.36
C GLY A 76 9.65 -26.58 -0.67
N LYS A 77 9.74 -25.92 -1.83
CA LYS A 77 10.84 -25.04 -2.22
C LYS A 77 10.42 -23.58 -2.11
N ILE A 78 11.23 -22.78 -1.42
CA ILE A 78 11.04 -21.34 -1.29
C ILE A 78 11.51 -20.66 -2.57
N GLU A 79 10.60 -20.00 -3.28
CA GLU A 79 10.86 -19.31 -4.55
C GLU A 79 10.91 -17.78 -4.38
N ILE A 80 10.19 -17.23 -3.39
CA ILE A 80 10.30 -15.80 -3.02
C ILE A 80 10.36 -15.69 -1.49
N GLN A 81 11.32 -14.92 -0.96
CA GLN A 81 11.37 -14.60 0.46
C GLN A 81 11.98 -13.21 0.70
N GLY A 82 11.34 -12.42 1.57
CA GLY A 82 11.85 -11.12 2.00
C GLY A 82 11.21 -9.97 1.23
N LYS A 83 11.99 -8.96 0.85
CA LYS A 83 11.46 -7.81 0.10
C LYS A 83 11.00 -8.25 -1.29
N CYS A 84 9.84 -7.75 -1.69
CA CYS A 84 9.22 -7.98 -2.98
C CYS A 84 8.68 -6.65 -3.52
N ASP A 85 8.43 -6.61 -4.82
CA ASP A 85 7.43 -5.70 -5.38
C ASP A 85 6.05 -6.38 -5.25
N PHE A 86 5.03 -5.63 -4.84
CA PHE A 86 3.69 -6.16 -4.53
C PHE A 86 2.63 -5.13 -4.92
N HIS A 87 1.66 -5.56 -5.72
CA HIS A 87 0.57 -4.70 -6.19
C HIS A 87 -0.76 -5.44 -6.08
N PHE A 88 -1.79 -4.82 -5.51
CA PHE A 88 -3.16 -5.28 -5.70
C PHE A 88 -3.55 -5.10 -7.17
N THR A 89 -4.31 -6.06 -7.70
CA THR A 89 -4.82 -6.02 -9.08
C THR A 89 -6.32 -5.81 -9.07
N GLU A 90 -6.81 -4.96 -9.95
CA GLU A 90 -8.24 -4.89 -10.26
C GLU A 90 -8.66 -6.10 -11.10
N ASN A 91 -9.90 -6.55 -10.94
CA ASN A 91 -10.52 -7.50 -11.87
C ASN A 91 -11.06 -6.82 -13.13
N ASP A 92 -11.66 -7.60 -14.04
CA ASP A 92 -12.22 -7.13 -15.31
C ASP A 92 -13.27 -6.00 -15.19
N SER A 93 -13.81 -5.77 -13.98
CA SER A 93 -14.75 -4.68 -13.69
C SER A 93 -14.08 -3.42 -13.11
N GLY A 94 -12.75 -3.37 -13.00
CA GLY A 94 -12.01 -2.27 -12.39
C GLY A 94 -12.15 -2.22 -10.85
N VAL A 95 -12.41 -3.36 -10.21
CA VAL A 95 -12.64 -3.45 -8.75
C VAL A 95 -11.52 -4.25 -8.09
N LEU A 96 -11.01 -3.74 -6.97
CA LEU A 96 -10.09 -4.47 -6.09
C LEU A 96 -10.87 -5.53 -5.29
N ASP A 97 -10.73 -6.79 -5.66
CA ASP A 97 -11.34 -7.94 -4.98
C ASP A 97 -10.42 -8.63 -3.96
N GLY A 98 -9.12 -8.30 -3.98
CA GLY A 98 -8.08 -8.94 -3.17
C GLY A 98 -7.11 -9.80 -3.96
N SER A 99 -7.27 -9.89 -5.29
CA SER A 99 -6.25 -10.35 -6.23
C SER A 99 -5.01 -9.45 -6.18
N PHE A 100 -3.83 -10.02 -6.43
CA PHE A 100 -2.57 -9.29 -6.38
C PHE A 100 -1.48 -9.96 -7.21
N SER A 101 -0.45 -9.20 -7.57
CA SER A 101 0.82 -9.72 -8.06
C SER A 101 1.93 -9.52 -7.03
N MET A 102 2.90 -10.44 -7.04
CA MET A 102 4.16 -10.25 -6.32
C MET A 102 5.35 -10.71 -7.17
N THR A 103 6.44 -9.95 -7.07
CA THR A 103 7.67 -10.17 -7.81
C THR A 103 8.85 -10.08 -6.86
N SER A 104 9.79 -11.03 -6.95
CA SER A 104 11.00 -10.99 -6.13
C SER A 104 11.88 -9.78 -6.52
N ILE A 105 12.54 -9.18 -5.54
CA ILE A 105 13.30 -7.92 -5.74
C ILE A 105 14.51 -8.07 -6.69
N ASP A 106 14.93 -9.31 -6.95
CA ASP A 106 16.02 -9.69 -7.85
C ASP A 106 15.55 -10.09 -9.26
N TYR A 107 14.25 -10.02 -9.55
CA TYR A 107 13.68 -10.48 -10.81
C TYR A 107 14.28 -9.77 -12.03
N ASP A 108 14.87 -10.55 -12.93
CA ASP A 108 15.40 -10.10 -14.21
C ASP A 108 15.33 -11.24 -15.24
N SER A 109 14.40 -11.13 -16.17
CA SER A 109 14.18 -12.14 -17.22
C SER A 109 15.32 -12.25 -18.23
N LYS A 110 16.18 -11.23 -18.38
CA LYS A 110 17.37 -11.29 -19.23
C LYS A 110 18.53 -12.01 -18.55
N LYS A 111 18.54 -12.02 -17.20
CA LYS A 111 19.54 -12.73 -16.39
C LYS A 111 19.05 -14.08 -15.84
N GLN A 112 17.80 -14.46 -16.11
CA GLN A 112 17.16 -15.66 -15.56
C GLN A 112 17.19 -15.66 -14.01
N LEU A 113 16.78 -14.54 -13.42
CA LEU A 113 16.75 -14.34 -11.97
C LEU A 113 15.34 -14.05 -11.47
N GLY A 114 15.09 -14.45 -10.22
CA GLY A 114 13.87 -14.17 -9.48
C GLY A 114 12.60 -14.83 -10.03
N HIS A 115 11.50 -14.62 -9.33
CA HIS A 115 10.20 -15.19 -9.67
C HIS A 115 9.08 -14.15 -9.59
N GLN A 116 8.03 -14.39 -10.36
CA GLN A 116 6.76 -13.65 -10.26
C GLN A 116 5.62 -14.62 -9.97
N VAL A 117 4.61 -14.12 -9.24
CA VAL A 117 3.35 -14.80 -8.91
C VAL A 117 2.20 -13.83 -9.16
N TRP A 118 1.11 -14.31 -9.75
CA TRP A 118 -0.17 -13.60 -9.83
C TRP A 118 -1.22 -14.45 -9.12
N PHE A 119 -1.76 -13.92 -8.03
CA PHE A 119 -2.86 -14.46 -7.26
C PHE A 119 -4.18 -13.84 -7.70
N ILE A 120 -5.17 -14.68 -7.95
CA ILE A 120 -6.46 -14.33 -8.54
C ILE A 120 -7.55 -14.91 -7.64
N ILE A 121 -8.60 -14.12 -7.41
CA ILE A 121 -9.87 -14.59 -6.87
C ILE A 121 -10.84 -14.62 -8.05
N ASP A 122 -11.30 -15.81 -8.43
CA ASP A 122 -12.22 -15.97 -9.57
C ASP A 122 -13.62 -15.41 -9.26
N TYR A 123 -14.49 -15.35 -10.28
CA TYR A 123 -15.86 -14.84 -10.18
C TYR A 123 -16.72 -15.59 -9.15
N ASP A 124 -16.47 -16.88 -8.93
CA ASP A 124 -17.13 -17.69 -7.90
C ASP A 124 -16.51 -17.54 -6.49
N GLY A 125 -15.47 -16.70 -6.36
CA GLY A 125 -14.71 -16.48 -5.15
C GLY A 125 -13.59 -17.51 -4.92
N ALA A 126 -13.33 -18.44 -5.84
CA ALA A 126 -12.30 -19.46 -5.69
C ALA A 126 -10.89 -18.85 -5.88
N PRO A 127 -10.01 -18.91 -4.87
CA PRO A 127 -8.69 -18.29 -4.95
C PRO A 127 -7.65 -19.29 -5.50
N TYR A 128 -6.84 -18.85 -6.46
CA TYR A 128 -5.70 -19.60 -6.99
C TYR A 128 -4.58 -18.66 -7.44
N ALA A 129 -3.44 -19.20 -7.85
CA ALA A 129 -2.36 -18.42 -8.42
C ALA A 129 -1.68 -19.12 -9.60
N PHE A 130 -1.07 -18.32 -10.46
CA PHE A 130 -0.08 -18.74 -11.43
C PHE A 130 1.28 -18.15 -11.09
N TRP A 131 2.36 -18.86 -11.38
CA TRP A 131 3.72 -18.38 -11.19
C TRP A 131 4.64 -18.74 -12.37
N THR A 132 5.86 -18.19 -12.32
CA THR A 132 6.88 -18.33 -13.38
C THR A 132 7.42 -19.74 -13.61
N GLY A 133 7.29 -20.67 -12.66
CA GLY A 133 7.83 -22.04 -12.73
C GLY A 133 9.36 -22.13 -12.60
N GLU A 134 10.08 -21.26 -13.30
CA GLU A 134 11.54 -21.19 -13.34
C GLU A 134 12.06 -19.74 -13.21
N PRO A 135 13.31 -19.53 -12.75
CA PRO A 135 13.86 -18.19 -12.54
C PRO A 135 13.88 -17.34 -13.82
N GLY A 136 13.32 -16.14 -13.74
CA GLY A 136 13.29 -15.16 -14.84
C GLY A 136 12.41 -15.56 -16.04
N ALA A 137 11.52 -16.55 -15.93
CA ALA A 137 10.57 -16.87 -17.00
C ALA A 137 9.71 -15.64 -17.35
N THR A 138 9.51 -15.41 -18.64
CA THR A 138 8.83 -14.20 -19.16
C THR A 138 7.30 -14.23 -19.02
N HIS A 139 6.73 -15.36 -18.58
CA HIS A 139 5.29 -15.57 -18.49
C HIS A 139 4.93 -16.49 -17.33
N LEU A 140 3.77 -16.22 -16.73
CA LEU A 140 3.19 -17.01 -15.64
C LEU A 140 2.46 -18.20 -16.26
N HIS A 141 2.82 -19.42 -15.86
CA HIS A 141 2.29 -20.64 -16.48
C HIS A 141 2.15 -21.83 -15.53
N ALA A 142 2.88 -21.85 -14.40
CA ALA A 142 2.79 -22.90 -13.41
C ALA A 142 1.60 -22.63 -12.47
N PRO A 143 0.55 -23.48 -12.43
CA PRO A 143 -0.59 -23.29 -11.53
C PRO A 143 -0.27 -23.76 -10.10
N THR A 144 -0.80 -23.08 -9.09
CA THR A 144 -0.71 -23.52 -7.68
C THR A 144 -1.86 -24.43 -7.24
N GLY A 145 -2.89 -24.57 -8.08
CA GLY A 145 -4.20 -25.07 -7.67
C GLY A 145 -4.95 -24.09 -6.76
N TYR A 146 -6.11 -24.51 -6.26
CA TYR A 146 -6.91 -23.70 -5.34
C TYR A 146 -6.24 -23.59 -3.96
N LEU A 147 -6.42 -22.43 -3.34
CA LEU A 147 -5.82 -22.06 -2.07
C LEU A 147 -6.90 -21.83 -1.00
N SER A 148 -6.48 -21.63 0.24
CA SER A 148 -7.35 -21.31 1.36
C SER A 148 -6.69 -20.28 2.27
N LYS A 149 -7.46 -19.31 2.76
CA LYS A 149 -6.93 -18.23 3.59
C LYS A 149 -6.66 -18.71 5.01
N VAL A 150 -5.40 -18.63 5.44
CA VAL A 150 -4.94 -18.96 6.79
C VAL A 150 -4.11 -17.80 7.31
N GLY A 151 -4.74 -16.94 8.12
CA GLY A 151 -4.12 -15.70 8.60
C GLY A 151 -3.80 -14.73 7.46
N GLY A 152 -2.53 -14.32 7.36
CA GLY A 152 -2.00 -13.47 6.29
C GLY A 152 -1.48 -14.24 5.06
N CYS A 153 -1.84 -15.52 4.92
CA CYS A 153 -1.38 -16.39 3.83
C CYS A 153 -2.54 -17.07 3.11
N TRP A 154 -2.31 -17.43 1.86
CA TRP A 154 -3.09 -18.35 1.04
C TRP A 154 -2.30 -19.65 0.91
N VAL A 155 -2.90 -20.78 1.28
CA VAL A 155 -2.19 -22.07 1.40
C VAL A 155 -2.99 -23.24 0.85
N ASN A 156 -2.29 -24.28 0.39
CA ASN A 156 -2.83 -25.62 0.24
C ASN A 156 -1.77 -26.65 0.70
N HIS A 157 -1.77 -27.88 0.15
CA HIS A 157 -0.77 -28.91 0.50
C HIS A 157 0.64 -28.55 -0.01
N ASP A 158 0.74 -28.01 -1.22
CA ASP A 158 2.00 -27.83 -1.95
C ASP A 158 2.42 -26.36 -2.06
N THR A 159 1.51 -25.42 -1.82
CA THR A 159 1.74 -23.97 -1.96
C THR A 159 1.52 -23.22 -0.66
N ARG A 160 2.40 -22.26 -0.37
CA ARG A 160 2.20 -21.21 0.63
C ARG A 160 2.56 -19.85 0.04
N LEU A 161 1.59 -18.94 -0.01
CA LEU A 161 1.72 -17.59 -0.56
C LEU A 161 1.30 -16.57 0.50
N CYS A 162 2.20 -15.69 0.92
CA CYS A 162 1.95 -14.69 1.97
C CYS A 162 2.51 -13.32 1.58
N ALA A 163 1.81 -12.25 1.93
CA ALA A 163 2.29 -10.89 1.80
C ALA A 163 1.94 -10.09 3.06
N TRP A 164 2.89 -9.28 3.52
CA TRP A 164 2.73 -8.42 4.69
C TRP A 164 3.29 -7.03 4.40
N GLU A 165 2.47 -6.01 4.53
CA GLU A 165 2.99 -4.65 4.69
C GLU A 165 3.77 -4.56 5.99
N LYS A 166 4.97 -3.99 5.93
CA LYS A 166 5.72 -3.66 7.13
C LYS A 166 5.16 -2.37 7.73
N THR A 167 4.12 -2.50 8.55
CA THR A 167 3.61 -1.40 9.38
C THR A 167 4.77 -0.78 10.15
N GLY A 168 4.95 0.53 10.01
CA GLY A 168 6.01 1.27 10.68
C GLY A 168 5.87 1.16 12.20
N ALA A 169 6.96 0.78 12.86
CA ALA A 169 7.11 0.82 14.31
C ALA A 169 7.57 2.21 14.78
#